data_AF-A0A0B0EHV0-F1
#
_entry.id   AF-A0A0B0EHV0-F1
#
_cell.length_a   1.000
_cell.length_b   1.000
_cell.length_c   1.000
_cell.angle_alpha   90.00
_cell.angle_beta   90.00
_cell.angle_gamma   90.00
#
_symmetry.space_group_name_H-M   'P 1'
#
loop_
_entity.id
_entity.type
_entity.pdbx_description
1 polymer ?
#
loop_
_entity_poly.entity_id
_entity_poly.type
_entity_poly.pdbx_seq_one_letter_code
_entity_poly.pdbx_strand_id
1 'polypeptide(L)'
;MRLHGLPIYSGLTNLDNIINENSIEDVLIAIPSTSGNKVRKIIDSCHVPDVKFKTIPSLSDIVDGRISVTQIRAIEVEDLLKRVPKDLDQEQIAGFVKGKSIMITGAGGSVGSELARQVVKYGPSIKMLVDNNEFGLYKIDHELHGNYPGVKFHSIMGNVTQPQKIEEYLHKTKTDIIFHSAAYKHVPLVELNPCEAIINNVVGTIKVALLADEHKIKKVRIDLYR
;
A
#
# COMPACT_ATOMS: atom_id res chain seq x y z
N MET A 1 23.23 -0.89 -32.25
CA MET A 1 22.77 -2.18 -31.69
C MET A 1 21.34 -2.42 -32.17
N ARG A 2 20.90 -3.67 -32.38
CA ARG A 2 19.53 -3.97 -32.86
C ARG A 2 18.87 -5.04 -31.98
N LEU A 3 17.58 -4.92 -31.71
CA LEU A 3 16.75 -5.92 -31.01
C LEU A 3 15.59 -6.29 -31.94
N HIS A 4 15.41 -7.57 -32.24
CA HIS A 4 14.40 -8.04 -33.21
C HIS A 4 14.44 -7.28 -34.57
N GLY A 5 15.64 -6.91 -35.03
CA GLY A 5 15.84 -6.13 -36.26
C GLY A 5 15.60 -4.62 -36.14
N LEU A 6 15.03 -4.15 -35.03
CA LEU A 6 14.78 -2.74 -34.75
C LEU A 6 16.01 -2.07 -34.13
N PRO A 7 16.28 -0.78 -34.44
CA PRO A 7 17.40 -0.04 -33.87
C PRO A 7 17.22 0.18 -32.36
N ILE A 8 18.32 0.08 -31.61
CA ILE A 8 18.38 0.49 -30.21
C ILE A 8 19.13 1.81 -30.14
N TYR A 9 18.48 2.81 -29.55
CA TYR A 9 19.04 4.14 -29.29
C TYR A 9 19.47 4.24 -27.82
N SER A 10 20.58 4.93 -27.56
CA SER A 10 21.12 5.11 -26.22
C SER A 10 20.75 6.47 -25.64
N GLY A 11 20.20 6.48 -24.43
CA GLY A 11 19.92 7.71 -23.68
C GLY A 11 18.71 8.50 -24.20
N LEU A 12 18.51 9.70 -23.64
CA LEU A 12 17.38 10.58 -23.95
C LEU A 12 17.76 11.77 -24.86
N THR A 13 19.06 11.95 -25.15
CA THR A 13 19.59 13.17 -25.80
C THR A 13 19.15 13.37 -27.26
N ASN A 14 18.67 12.33 -27.93
CA ASN A 14 18.22 12.40 -29.34
C ASN A 14 16.75 12.02 -29.51
N LEU A 15 15.95 12.04 -28.44
CA LEU A 15 14.57 11.55 -28.47
C LEU A 15 13.72 12.28 -29.52
N ASP A 16 13.83 13.61 -29.60
CA ASP A 16 13.10 14.42 -30.58
C ASP A 16 13.45 14.08 -32.03
N ASN A 17 14.74 13.89 -32.34
CA ASN A 17 15.19 13.54 -33.69
C ASN A 17 14.67 12.15 -34.09
N ILE A 18 14.74 11.18 -33.18
CA ILE A 18 14.26 9.82 -33.41
C ILE A 18 12.76 9.83 -33.70
N ILE A 19 12.00 10.60 -32.93
CA ILE A 19 10.55 10.71 -33.11
C ILE A 19 10.22 11.31 -34.48
N ASN A 20 10.86 12.41 -34.86
CA ASN A 20 10.58 13.11 -36.11
C ASN A 20 11.01 12.29 -37.34
N GLU A 21 12.21 11.69 -37.34
CA GLU A 21 12.72 10.91 -38.47
C GLU A 21 11.89 9.65 -38.74
N ASN A 22 11.25 9.10 -37.71
CA ASN A 22 10.50 7.85 -37.80
C ASN A 22 8.97 8.06 -37.72
N SER A 23 8.50 9.32 -37.71
CA SER A 23 7.08 9.68 -37.57
C SER A 23 6.38 8.95 -36.41
N ILE A 24 6.99 8.97 -35.22
CA ILE A 24 6.47 8.26 -34.04
C ILE A 24 5.33 9.07 -33.41
N GLU A 25 4.15 8.47 -33.29
CA GLU A 25 2.98 9.09 -32.64
C GLU A 25 2.84 8.70 -31.15
N ASP A 26 3.30 7.49 -30.79
CA ASP A 26 3.14 6.91 -29.47
C ASP A 26 4.49 6.44 -28.91
N VAL A 27 4.82 6.87 -27.69
CA VAL A 27 6.00 6.43 -26.94
C VAL A 27 5.57 5.60 -25.74
N LEU A 28 5.95 4.33 -25.73
CA LEU A 28 5.67 3.41 -24.63
C LEU A 28 6.81 3.39 -23.61
N ILE A 29 6.53 3.82 -22.38
CA ILE A 29 7.44 3.70 -21.24
C ILE A 29 7.26 2.32 -20.59
N ALA A 30 8.07 1.35 -21.00
CA ALA A 30 8.01 -0.04 -20.52
C ALA A 30 8.79 -0.28 -19.21
N ILE A 31 8.82 0.71 -18.31
CA ILE A 31 9.48 0.62 -16.98
C ILE A 31 8.52 1.03 -15.86
N PRO A 32 7.38 0.34 -15.69
CA PRO A 32 6.25 0.81 -14.88
C PRO A 32 6.54 0.89 -13.36
N SER A 33 7.61 0.24 -12.90
CA SER A 33 8.09 0.21 -11.51
C SER A 33 9.13 1.30 -11.18
N THR A 34 9.49 2.16 -12.15
CA THR A 34 10.43 3.25 -11.93
C THR A 34 9.80 4.42 -11.15
N SER A 35 10.61 5.32 -10.59
CA SER A 35 10.09 6.55 -9.97
C SER A 35 9.42 7.47 -10.98
N GLY A 36 8.37 8.15 -10.55
CA GLY A 36 7.74 9.23 -11.29
C GLY A 36 8.70 10.37 -11.67
N ASN A 37 9.73 10.65 -10.86
CA ASN A 37 10.79 11.59 -11.26
C ASN A 37 11.56 11.16 -12.52
N LYS A 38 11.80 9.85 -12.70
CA LYS A 38 12.43 9.32 -13.92
C LYS A 38 11.47 9.36 -15.09
N VAL A 39 10.19 9.02 -14.89
CA VAL A 39 9.14 9.13 -15.91
C VAL A 39 9.02 10.58 -16.39
N ARG A 40 8.92 11.53 -15.45
CA ARG A 40 8.89 12.97 -15.74
C ARG A 40 10.10 13.41 -16.54
N LYS A 41 11.33 13.01 -16.16
CA LYS A 41 12.54 13.32 -16.94
C LYS A 41 12.49 12.79 -18.39
N ILE A 42 11.85 11.65 -18.63
CA ILE A 42 11.68 11.10 -19.98
C ILE A 42 10.70 11.97 -20.78
N ILE A 43 9.56 12.32 -20.18
CA ILE A 43 8.55 13.17 -20.81
C ILE A 43 9.12 14.57 -21.09
N ASP A 44 9.75 15.19 -20.10
CA ASP A 44 10.36 16.52 -20.20
C ASP A 44 11.53 16.56 -21.19
N SER A 45 12.09 15.41 -21.56
CA SER A 45 13.14 15.32 -22.59
C SER A 45 12.61 15.31 -24.03
N CYS A 46 11.27 15.25 -24.20
CA CYS A 46 10.60 15.25 -25.50
C CYS A 46 9.85 16.57 -25.70
N HIS A 47 10.19 17.29 -26.77
CA HIS A 47 9.56 18.56 -27.12
C HIS A 47 8.74 18.47 -28.41
N VAL A 48 8.67 17.28 -29.02
CA VAL A 48 7.87 17.07 -30.22
C VAL A 48 6.37 17.17 -29.87
N PRO A 49 5.62 18.08 -30.54
CA PRO A 49 4.19 18.21 -30.32
C PRO A 49 3.44 16.95 -30.75
N ASP A 50 2.27 16.72 -30.15
CA ASP A 50 1.33 15.63 -30.45
C ASP A 50 1.78 14.19 -30.16
N VAL A 51 3.01 13.98 -29.69
CA VAL A 51 3.48 12.68 -29.21
C VAL A 51 2.77 12.29 -27.92
N LYS A 52 2.23 11.07 -27.88
CA LYS A 52 1.53 10.55 -26.70
C LYS A 52 2.42 9.58 -25.94
N PHE A 53 2.59 9.83 -24.65
CA PHE A 53 3.27 8.89 -23.77
C PHE A 53 2.27 7.91 -23.15
N LYS A 54 2.61 6.63 -23.22
CA LYS A 54 1.82 5.52 -22.67
C LYS A 54 2.67 4.66 -21.73
N THR A 55 2.03 3.96 -20.80
CA THR A 55 2.67 3.00 -19.89
C THR A 55 1.86 1.71 -19.80
N ILE A 56 2.51 0.65 -19.38
CA ILE A 56 1.87 -0.60 -18.96
C ILE A 56 1.69 -0.63 -17.43
N PRO A 57 0.80 -1.47 -16.87
CA PRO A 57 0.66 -1.66 -15.44
C PRO A 57 1.93 -2.28 -14.84
N SER A 58 2.23 -1.99 -13.58
CA SER A 58 3.28 -2.71 -12.86
C SER A 58 2.80 -4.11 -12.47
N LEU A 59 3.73 -5.03 -12.19
CA LEU A 59 3.38 -6.38 -11.75
C LEU A 59 2.57 -6.37 -10.45
N SER A 60 2.85 -5.43 -9.53
CA SER A 60 2.05 -5.20 -8.33
C SER A 60 0.61 -4.80 -8.64
N ASP A 61 0.39 -3.94 -9.64
CA ASP A 61 -0.97 -3.50 -10.02
C ASP A 61 -1.82 -4.65 -10.59
N ILE A 62 -1.16 -5.61 -11.24
CA ILE A 62 -1.78 -6.82 -11.80
C ILE A 62 -2.16 -7.79 -10.67
N VAL A 63 -1.27 -7.99 -9.70
CA VAL A 63 -1.48 -8.93 -8.58
C VAL A 63 -2.61 -8.45 -7.66
N ASP A 64 -2.79 -7.14 -7.49
CA ASP A 64 -3.90 -6.55 -6.72
C ASP A 64 -5.28 -6.71 -7.38
N GLY A 65 -5.35 -7.37 -8.55
CA GLY A 65 -6.59 -7.67 -9.26
C GLY A 65 -7.28 -6.43 -9.86
N ARG A 66 -6.57 -5.30 -9.98
CA ARG A 66 -7.16 -4.05 -10.48
C ARG A 66 -7.18 -3.95 -12.00
N ILE A 67 -6.31 -4.67 -12.73
CA ILE A 67 -6.10 -4.47 -14.17
C ILE A 67 -5.65 -5.78 -14.87
N SER A 68 -6.10 -6.01 -16.12
CA SER A 68 -5.55 -7.09 -16.97
C SER A 68 -4.15 -6.74 -17.49
N VAL A 69 -3.30 -7.75 -17.69
CA VAL A 69 -1.90 -7.65 -18.17
C VAL A 69 -1.78 -6.89 -19.52
N THR A 70 -2.87 -6.74 -20.24
CA THR A 70 -2.94 -6.21 -21.62
C THR A 70 -3.20 -4.71 -21.74
N GLN A 71 -3.40 -3.97 -20.65
CA GLN A 71 -3.92 -2.60 -20.77
C GLN A 71 -2.82 -1.53 -20.85
N ILE A 72 -2.36 -1.24 -22.07
CA ILE A 72 -1.57 -0.04 -22.36
C ILE A 72 -2.48 1.18 -22.12
N ARG A 73 -2.05 2.13 -21.27
CA ARG A 73 -2.80 3.36 -20.97
C ARG A 73 -1.93 4.60 -21.06
N ALA A 74 -2.56 5.77 -21.16
CA ALA A 74 -1.87 7.06 -21.06
C ALA A 74 -1.22 7.22 -19.67
N ILE A 75 -0.15 8.01 -19.60
CA ILE A 75 0.47 8.37 -18.33
C ILE A 75 -0.48 9.26 -17.54
N GLU A 76 -0.74 8.87 -16.30
CA GLU A 76 -1.58 9.63 -15.38
C GLU A 76 -0.72 10.39 -14.37
N VAL A 77 -1.30 11.36 -13.65
CA VAL A 77 -0.56 12.19 -12.67
C VAL A 77 0.05 11.30 -11.58
N GLU A 78 -0.63 10.23 -11.20
CA GLU A 78 -0.24 9.21 -10.24
C GLU A 78 1.10 8.57 -10.63
N ASP A 79 1.35 8.34 -11.92
CA ASP A 79 2.61 7.76 -12.40
C ASP A 79 3.79 8.70 -12.19
N LEU A 80 3.55 10.02 -12.24
CA LEU A 80 4.57 11.05 -11.98
C LEU A 80 4.83 11.25 -10.49
N LEU A 81 3.86 10.89 -9.63
CA LEU A 81 3.95 10.97 -8.18
C LEU A 81 4.54 9.71 -7.53
N LYS A 82 4.75 8.64 -8.30
CA LYS A 82 5.39 7.40 -7.81
C LYS A 82 6.75 7.71 -7.20
N ARG A 83 6.86 7.56 -5.89
CA ARG A 83 8.17 7.45 -5.24
C ARG A 83 8.76 6.09 -5.61
N VAL A 84 10.07 6.02 -5.86
CA VAL A 84 10.75 4.72 -5.70
C VAL A 84 10.38 4.27 -4.28
N PRO A 85 9.99 3.00 -4.04
CA PRO A 85 10.06 2.46 -2.69
C PRO A 85 11.44 2.82 -2.19
N LYS A 86 11.55 3.83 -1.30
CA LYS A 86 12.79 4.10 -0.60
C LYS A 86 13.13 2.74 -0.02
N ASP A 87 14.36 2.25 -0.20
CA ASP A 87 14.81 1.02 0.44
C ASP A 87 14.45 1.16 1.92
N LEU A 88 13.28 0.62 2.25
CA LEU A 88 12.68 0.70 3.56
C LEU A 88 13.65 -0.16 4.32
N ASP A 89 14.44 0.45 5.20
CA ASP A 89 15.58 -0.19 5.84
C ASP A 89 15.10 -1.50 6.46
N GLN A 90 15.28 -2.59 5.70
CA GLN A 90 14.55 -3.83 5.93
C GLN A 90 15.02 -4.43 7.25
N GLU A 91 16.26 -4.14 7.63
CA GLU A 91 16.85 -4.47 8.92
C GLU A 91 16.17 -3.72 10.07
N GLN A 92 15.84 -2.43 9.90
CA GLN A 92 15.10 -1.69 10.93
C GLN A 92 13.67 -2.22 11.08
N ILE A 93 12.98 -2.51 9.98
CA ILE A 93 11.63 -3.09 10.04
C ILE A 93 11.67 -4.47 10.67
N ALA A 94 12.59 -5.33 10.22
CA ALA A 94 12.78 -6.65 10.79
C ALA A 94 13.11 -6.56 12.29
N GLY A 95 14.04 -5.71 12.69
CA GLY A 95 14.38 -5.51 14.11
C GLY A 95 13.20 -5.01 14.95
N PHE A 96 12.30 -4.24 14.35
CA PHE A 96 11.11 -3.72 15.01
C PHE A 96 10.03 -4.80 15.23
N VAL A 97 9.81 -5.67 14.24
CA VAL A 97 8.66 -6.61 14.26
C VAL A 97 9.05 -8.05 14.60
N LYS A 98 10.28 -8.49 14.30
CA LYS A 98 10.68 -9.90 14.43
C LYS A 98 10.49 -10.43 15.85
N GLY A 99 9.80 -11.56 15.95
CA GLY A 99 9.50 -12.22 17.23
C GLY A 99 8.52 -11.46 18.14
N LYS A 100 7.89 -10.38 17.66
CA LYS A 100 6.84 -9.66 18.40
C LYS A 100 5.45 -10.20 18.06
N SER A 101 4.56 -10.16 19.04
CA SER A 101 3.13 -10.38 18.81
C SER A 101 2.46 -9.09 18.37
N ILE A 102 1.75 -9.13 17.25
CA ILE A 102 1.24 -7.92 16.59
C ILE A 102 -0.27 -7.97 16.43
N MET A 103 -0.92 -6.83 16.70
CA MET A 103 -2.30 -6.55 16.35
C MET A 103 -2.36 -5.41 15.33
N ILE A 104 -3.17 -5.57 14.29
CA ILE A 104 -3.38 -4.53 13.26
C ILE A 104 -4.87 -4.19 13.24
N THR A 105 -5.22 -2.92 13.46
CA THR A 105 -6.60 -2.43 13.28
C THR A 105 -6.74 -1.68 11.96
N GLY A 106 -7.89 -1.78 11.30
CA GLY A 106 -8.05 -1.29 9.92
C GLY A 106 -7.37 -2.23 8.93
N ALA A 107 -7.25 -3.52 9.27
CA ALA A 107 -6.50 -4.52 8.52
C ALA A 107 -7.07 -4.81 7.12
N GLY A 108 -8.38 -4.62 6.93
CA GLY A 108 -9.04 -4.72 5.62
C GLY A 108 -8.92 -3.45 4.77
N GLY A 109 -8.43 -2.36 5.35
CA GLY A 109 -8.13 -1.12 4.63
C GLY A 109 -6.84 -1.20 3.79
N SER A 110 -6.65 -0.24 2.89
CA SER A 110 -5.48 -0.22 1.99
C SER A 110 -4.14 -0.19 2.75
N VAL A 111 -4.07 0.57 3.85
CA VAL A 111 -2.85 0.70 4.66
C VAL A 111 -2.66 -0.52 5.55
N GLY A 112 -3.70 -0.94 6.27
CA GLY A 112 -3.62 -2.09 7.18
C GLY A 112 -3.33 -3.40 6.46
N SER A 113 -3.89 -3.62 5.27
CA SER A 113 -3.62 -4.83 4.48
C SER A 113 -2.18 -4.87 3.96
N GLU A 114 -1.64 -3.73 3.53
CA GLU A 114 -0.24 -3.64 3.13
C GLU A 114 0.71 -3.80 4.32
N LEU A 115 0.38 -3.22 5.48
CA LEU A 115 1.12 -3.46 6.72
C LEU A 115 1.12 -4.95 7.07
N ALA A 116 -0.02 -5.63 6.99
CA ALA A 116 -0.11 -7.06 7.26
C ALA A 116 0.77 -7.88 6.29
N ARG A 117 0.75 -7.57 4.99
CA ARG A 117 1.62 -8.17 3.96
C ARG A 117 3.10 -7.93 4.20
N GLN A 118 3.49 -6.78 4.73
CA GLN A 118 4.90 -6.48 5.01
C GLN A 118 5.35 -7.16 6.28
N VAL A 119 4.55 -7.04 7.34
CA VAL A 119 4.86 -7.56 8.67
C VAL A 119 5.00 -9.08 8.62
N VAL A 120 4.09 -9.80 7.94
CA VAL A 120 4.10 -11.27 7.87
C VAL A 120 5.42 -11.85 7.33
N LYS A 121 6.10 -11.14 6.41
CA LYS A 121 7.35 -11.59 5.77
C LYS A 121 8.51 -11.74 6.74
N TYR A 122 8.48 -11.02 7.87
CA TYR A 122 9.58 -10.98 8.84
C TYR A 122 9.42 -12.00 9.98
N GLY A 123 8.47 -12.91 9.88
CA GLY A 123 8.15 -13.93 10.89
C GLY A 123 7.59 -13.45 12.25
N PRO A 124 7.01 -12.24 12.43
CA PRO A 124 6.26 -11.96 13.64
C PRO A 124 5.04 -12.86 13.77
N SER A 125 4.61 -13.06 15.01
CA SER A 125 3.32 -13.65 15.29
C SER A 125 2.25 -12.56 15.15
N ILE A 126 1.76 -12.32 13.93
CA ILE A 126 0.48 -11.61 13.78
C ILE A 126 -0.53 -12.40 14.63
N LYS A 127 -1.10 -11.78 15.65
CA LYS A 127 -2.08 -12.42 16.53
C LYS A 127 -3.50 -12.07 16.10
N MET A 128 -3.69 -10.83 15.63
CA MET A 128 -5.01 -10.28 15.39
C MET A 128 -5.00 -9.31 14.20
N LEU A 129 -5.94 -9.53 13.28
CA LEU A 129 -6.35 -8.56 12.27
C LEU A 129 -7.75 -8.07 12.65
N VAL A 130 -7.91 -6.77 12.86
CA VAL A 130 -9.17 -6.17 13.31
C VAL A 130 -9.68 -5.21 12.24
N ASP A 131 -10.92 -5.37 11.82
CA ASP A 131 -11.59 -4.44 10.93
C ASP A 131 -13.11 -4.52 11.09
N ASN A 132 -13.83 -3.44 10.79
CA ASN A 132 -15.29 -3.43 10.75
C ASN A 132 -15.83 -3.72 9.34
N ASN A 133 -14.98 -3.65 8.31
CA ASN A 133 -15.28 -4.05 6.95
C ASN A 133 -15.07 -5.56 6.77
N GLU A 134 -16.16 -6.32 6.76
CA GLU A 134 -16.18 -7.77 6.59
C GLU A 134 -15.42 -8.20 5.33
N PHE A 135 -15.73 -7.60 4.17
CA PHE A 135 -15.13 -8.00 2.91
C PHE A 135 -13.63 -7.69 2.84
N GLY A 136 -13.22 -6.53 3.35
CA GLY A 136 -11.81 -6.16 3.45
C GLY A 136 -11.02 -7.13 4.33
N LEU A 137 -11.60 -7.50 5.47
CA LEU A 137 -11.01 -8.45 6.40
C LEU A 137 -10.92 -9.87 5.81
N TYR A 138 -11.98 -10.33 5.14
CA TYR A 138 -12.00 -11.62 4.44
C TYR A 138 -10.89 -11.70 3.38
N LYS A 139 -10.72 -10.65 2.58
CA LYS A 139 -9.69 -10.59 1.53
C LYS A 139 -8.29 -10.77 2.09
N ILE A 140 -7.92 -9.99 3.10
CA ILE A 140 -6.57 -10.07 3.67
C ILE A 140 -6.35 -11.37 4.44
N ASP A 141 -7.38 -11.88 5.12
CA ASP A 141 -7.32 -13.18 5.80
C ASP A 141 -7.01 -14.31 4.80
N HIS A 142 -7.81 -14.41 3.74
CA HIS A 142 -7.68 -15.43 2.71
C HIS A 142 -6.32 -15.33 2.00
N GLU A 143 -5.89 -14.11 1.67
CA GLU A 143 -4.59 -13.86 1.03
C GLU A 143 -3.42 -14.31 1.91
N LEU A 144 -3.43 -13.96 3.21
CA LEU A 144 -2.35 -14.32 4.11
C LEU A 144 -2.31 -15.81 4.42
N HIS A 145 -3.46 -16.46 4.60
CA HIS A 145 -3.52 -17.92 4.78
C HIS A 145 -3.03 -18.67 3.53
N GLY A 146 -3.39 -18.19 2.33
CA GLY A 146 -2.95 -18.80 1.07
C GLY A 146 -1.44 -18.66 0.83
N ASN A 147 -0.88 -17.49 1.11
CA ASN A 147 0.54 -17.21 0.85
C ASN A 147 1.48 -17.63 2.00
N TYR A 148 0.96 -17.73 3.23
CA TYR A 148 1.74 -18.00 4.45
C TYR A 148 1.05 -19.02 5.37
N PRO A 149 0.92 -20.29 4.95
CA PRO A 149 0.14 -21.31 5.68
C PRO A 149 0.65 -21.63 7.10
N GLY A 150 1.87 -21.24 7.45
CA GLY A 150 2.44 -21.40 8.78
C GLY A 150 2.07 -20.30 9.78
N VAL A 151 1.48 -19.20 9.32
CA VAL A 151 1.15 -18.04 10.16
C VAL A 151 -0.24 -18.23 10.75
N LYS A 152 -0.34 -18.09 12.08
CA LYS A 152 -1.61 -18.23 12.81
C LYS A 152 -2.02 -16.90 13.38
N PHE A 153 -3.15 -16.36 12.92
CA PHE A 153 -3.76 -15.14 13.42
C PHE A 153 -5.28 -15.30 13.54
N HIS A 154 -5.93 -14.40 14.28
CA HIS A 154 -7.38 -14.32 14.37
C HIS A 154 -7.87 -13.09 13.62
N SER A 155 -8.83 -13.27 12.72
CA SER A 155 -9.53 -12.17 12.07
C SER A 155 -10.76 -11.78 12.89
N ILE A 156 -10.73 -10.58 13.45
CA ILE A 156 -11.74 -10.04 14.35
C ILE A 156 -12.54 -8.98 13.60
N MET A 157 -13.76 -9.34 13.21
CA MET A 157 -14.74 -8.35 12.78
C MET A 157 -15.15 -7.52 14.00
N GLY A 158 -14.66 -6.29 14.10
CA GLY A 158 -14.80 -5.44 15.28
C GLY A 158 -14.51 -3.97 14.99
N ASN A 159 -15.12 -3.08 15.78
CA ASN A 159 -14.98 -1.64 15.62
C ASN A 159 -14.10 -1.08 16.75
N VAL A 160 -13.10 -0.26 16.42
CA VAL A 160 -12.24 0.40 17.40
C VAL A 160 -13.00 1.35 18.32
N THR A 161 -14.18 1.84 17.89
CA THR A 161 -15.07 2.64 18.73
C THR A 161 -15.90 1.80 19.70
N GLN A 162 -15.98 0.48 19.52
CA GLN A 162 -16.68 -0.49 20.39
C GLN A 162 -15.74 -1.67 20.67
N PRO A 163 -14.75 -1.48 21.57
CA PRO A 163 -13.60 -2.35 21.67
C PRO A 163 -13.84 -3.65 22.45
N GLN A 164 -15.05 -3.93 22.93
CA GLN A 164 -15.32 -5.07 23.83
C GLN A 164 -14.81 -6.39 23.24
N LYS A 165 -15.08 -6.62 21.95
CA LYS A 165 -14.60 -7.81 21.25
C LYS A 165 -13.08 -7.81 21.05
N ILE A 166 -12.45 -6.66 20.89
CA ILE A 166 -10.98 -6.55 20.76
C ILE A 166 -10.34 -6.89 22.12
N GLU A 167 -10.89 -6.34 23.18
CA GLU A 167 -10.48 -6.54 24.58
C GLU A 167 -10.56 -8.02 24.99
N GLU A 168 -11.66 -8.71 24.68
CA GLU A 168 -11.82 -10.15 24.92
C GLU A 168 -10.68 -10.99 24.33
N TYR A 169 -10.18 -10.63 23.15
CA TYR A 169 -9.06 -11.32 22.51
C TYR A 169 -7.71 -10.85 23.04
N LEU A 170 -7.57 -9.59 23.43
CA LEU A 170 -6.39 -9.08 24.13
C LEU A 170 -6.18 -9.77 25.49
N HIS A 171 -7.24 -10.18 26.20
CA HIS A 171 -7.11 -11.00 27.41
C HIS A 171 -6.58 -12.41 27.13
N LYS A 172 -6.92 -12.98 25.97
CA LYS A 172 -6.54 -14.35 25.58
C LYS A 172 -5.19 -14.43 24.88
N THR A 173 -4.64 -13.29 24.46
CA THR A 173 -3.44 -13.24 23.62
C THR A 173 -2.46 -12.19 24.10
N LYS A 174 -1.17 -12.54 24.15
CA LYS A 174 -0.12 -11.56 24.42
C LYS A 174 0.15 -10.73 23.17
N THR A 175 -0.02 -9.41 23.25
CA THR A 175 0.29 -8.45 22.18
C THR A 175 1.41 -7.52 22.61
N ASP A 176 2.46 -7.37 21.80
CA ASP A 176 3.58 -6.46 22.06
C ASP A 176 3.40 -5.11 21.36
N ILE A 177 2.83 -5.13 20.14
CA ILE A 177 2.72 -3.95 19.27
C ILE A 177 1.33 -3.88 18.66
N ILE A 178 0.72 -2.69 18.69
CA ILE A 178 -0.46 -2.35 17.90
C ILE A 178 -0.08 -1.45 16.74
N PHE A 179 -0.46 -1.82 15.51
CA PHE A 179 -0.53 -0.91 14.38
C PHE A 179 -1.97 -0.46 14.19
N HIS A 180 -2.22 0.84 14.42
CA HIS A 180 -3.54 1.43 14.32
C HIS A 180 -3.70 2.20 13.00
N SER A 181 -4.44 1.60 12.06
CA SER A 181 -4.77 2.18 10.75
C SER A 181 -6.29 2.28 10.48
N ALA A 182 -7.12 2.11 11.52
CA ALA A 182 -8.58 2.19 11.39
C ALA A 182 -9.03 3.65 11.36
N ALA A 183 -9.21 4.21 10.15
CA ALA A 183 -9.59 5.60 9.95
C ALA A 183 -10.52 5.77 8.75
N TYR A 184 -11.49 6.66 8.85
CA TYR A 184 -12.12 7.25 7.67
C TYR A 184 -11.15 8.25 7.07
N LYS A 185 -10.93 8.18 5.75
CA LYS A 185 -9.87 8.94 5.05
C LYS A 185 -10.29 9.76 3.83
N HIS A 186 -11.50 9.56 3.34
CA HIS A 186 -11.96 10.21 2.11
C HIS A 186 -12.49 11.61 2.44
N VAL A 187 -11.69 12.65 2.13
CA VAL A 187 -11.97 14.05 2.47
C VAL A 187 -13.41 14.46 2.18
N PRO A 188 -13.98 14.24 0.97
CA PRO A 188 -15.35 14.66 0.70
C PRO A 188 -16.39 14.01 1.63
N LEU A 189 -16.20 12.74 2.01
CA LEU A 189 -17.10 12.05 2.92
C LEU A 189 -16.90 12.49 4.37
N VAL A 190 -15.66 12.74 4.77
CA VAL A 190 -15.31 13.18 6.13
C VAL A 190 -15.82 14.58 6.40
N GLU A 191 -15.71 15.49 5.44
CA GLU A 191 -16.23 16.86 5.57
C GLU A 191 -17.76 16.90 5.65
N LEU A 192 -18.45 16.01 4.93
CA LEU A 192 -19.90 15.87 5.03
C LEU A 192 -20.35 15.16 6.32
N ASN A 193 -19.48 14.37 6.96
CA ASN A 193 -19.79 13.57 8.14
C ASN A 193 -18.77 13.81 9.28
N PRO A 194 -18.61 15.05 9.76
CA PRO A 194 -17.54 15.41 10.68
C PRO A 194 -17.69 14.70 12.04
N CYS A 195 -18.91 14.51 12.52
CA CYS A 195 -19.16 13.79 13.78
C CYS A 195 -18.68 12.34 13.70
N GLU A 196 -19.00 11.63 12.62
CA GLU A 196 -18.56 10.25 12.40
C GLU A 196 -17.05 10.14 12.22
N ALA A 197 -16.44 11.13 11.57
CA ALA A 197 -15.00 11.21 11.46
C ALA A 197 -14.32 11.41 12.82
N ILE A 198 -14.86 12.28 13.68
CA ILE A 198 -14.36 12.48 15.05
C ILE A 198 -14.54 11.19 15.88
N ILE A 199 -15.71 10.58 15.84
CA ILE A 199 -15.99 9.33 16.56
C ILE A 199 -15.02 8.24 16.12
N ASN A 200 -14.86 8.02 14.82
CA ASN A 200 -13.98 6.96 14.35
C ASN A 200 -12.50 7.28 14.56
N ASN A 201 -12.04 8.45 14.12
CA ASN A 201 -10.61 8.76 14.05
C ASN A 201 -10.05 9.26 15.38
N VAL A 202 -10.84 9.98 16.19
CA VAL A 202 -10.38 10.52 17.49
C VAL A 202 -10.77 9.56 18.61
N VAL A 203 -12.07 9.29 18.78
CA VAL A 203 -12.54 8.44 19.89
C VAL A 203 -12.06 7.00 19.71
N GLY A 204 -12.08 6.46 18.49
CA GLY A 204 -11.52 5.14 18.20
C GLY A 204 -10.04 5.04 18.56
N THR A 205 -9.24 6.04 18.20
CA THR A 205 -7.80 6.10 18.55
C THR A 205 -7.58 6.16 20.06
N ILE A 206 -8.35 6.98 20.78
CA ILE A 206 -8.28 7.07 22.24
C ILE A 206 -8.58 5.70 22.86
N LYS A 207 -9.62 5.01 22.40
CA LYS A 207 -9.97 3.67 22.93
C LYS A 207 -8.87 2.64 22.69
N VAL A 208 -8.26 2.65 21.51
CA VAL A 208 -7.11 1.77 21.22
C VAL A 208 -5.91 2.09 22.12
N ALA A 209 -5.65 3.38 22.38
CA ALA A 209 -4.58 3.79 23.28
C ALA A 209 -4.85 3.39 24.74
N LEU A 210 -6.09 3.50 25.22
CA LEU A 210 -6.49 3.08 26.56
C LEU A 210 -6.35 1.55 26.72
N LEU A 211 -6.84 0.77 25.75
CA LEU A 211 -6.63 -0.68 25.73
C LEU A 211 -5.14 -1.04 25.76
N ALA A 212 -4.31 -0.28 25.04
CA ALA A 212 -2.88 -0.53 25.04
C ALA A 212 -2.24 -0.30 26.41
N ASP A 213 -2.63 0.75 27.13
CA ASP A 213 -2.13 1.00 28.48
C ASP A 213 -2.64 -0.05 29.49
N GLU A 214 -3.91 -0.39 29.42
CA GLU A 214 -4.54 -1.40 30.30
C GLU A 214 -3.86 -2.76 30.16
N HIS A 215 -3.61 -3.20 28.93
CA HIS A 215 -2.95 -4.48 28.63
C HIS A 215 -1.41 -4.39 28.61
N LYS A 216 -0.82 -3.25 29.01
CA LYS A 216 0.64 -3.02 29.07
C LYS A 216 1.35 -3.35 27.76
N ILE A 217 0.74 -2.96 26.66
CA ILE A 217 1.29 -3.11 25.31
C ILE A 217 2.46 -2.15 25.16
N LYS A 218 3.59 -2.66 24.69
CA LYS A 218 4.87 -1.94 24.68
C LYS A 218 4.88 -0.76 23.71
N LYS A 219 4.11 -0.85 22.62
CA LYS A 219 4.10 0.18 21.60
C LYS A 219 2.80 0.22 20.81
N VAL A 220 2.33 1.44 20.56
CA VAL A 220 1.24 1.72 19.62
C VAL A 220 1.80 2.59 18.51
N ARG A 221 1.63 2.17 17.26
CA ARG A 221 1.97 2.95 16.07
C ARG A 221 0.68 3.37 15.40
N ILE A 222 0.41 4.67 15.41
CA ILE A 222 -0.78 5.27 14.81
C ILE A 222 -0.41 5.75 13.40
N ASP A 223 -1.15 5.31 12.41
CA ASP A 223 -1.01 5.74 11.01
C ASP A 223 -2.37 6.24 10.50
N LEU A 224 -2.71 7.44 10.96
CA LEU A 224 -3.88 8.20 10.52
C LEU A 224 -3.34 9.27 9.57
N TYR A 225 -3.36 8.97 8.27
CA TYR A 225 -3.05 9.89 7.17
C TYR A 225 -1.58 10.27 6.91
N ARG A 226 -1.20 10.13 5.64
CA ARG A 226 -0.16 10.88 4.93
C ARG A 226 -0.69 11.35 3.60
#